data_AF-A0A8H4Y472-F1
#
_entry.id   AF-A0A8H4Y472-F1
#
_cell.length_a   1.000
_cell.length_b   1.000
_cell.length_c   1.000
_cell.angle_alpha   90.00
_cell.angle_beta   90.00
_cell.angle_gamma   90.00
#
_symmetry.space_group_name_H-M   'P 1'
#
loop_
_entity.id
_entity.type
_entity.pdbx_description
1 polymer ?
#
loop_
_entity_poly.entity_id
_entity_poly.type
_entity_poly.pdbx_seq_one_letter_code
_entity_poly.pdbx_strand_id
1 'polypeptide(L)' 'MGDASVFTYPSPLTGYEDAPPLPDEKAEDGKSYVNLPADKLSEAYDKFTPPLDRGRRGG' A
#
# COMPACT_ATOMS: atom_id res chain seq x y z
N MET A 1 13.08 -17.47 -20.49
CA MET A 1 12.96 -17.03 -19.07
C MET A 1 13.78 -15.77 -18.90
N GLY A 2 13.18 -14.69 -18.39
CA GLY A 2 13.87 -13.41 -18.15
C GLY A 2 14.60 -13.42 -16.80
N ASP A 3 15.78 -12.81 -16.77
CA ASP A 3 16.62 -12.69 -15.57
C ASP A 3 16.07 -11.59 -14.65
N ALA A 4 15.81 -11.91 -13.39
CA ALA A 4 15.22 -10.99 -12.42
C ALA A 4 16.17 -9.83 -12.04
N SER A 5 17.47 -9.99 -12.28
CA SER A 5 18.50 -8.98 -12.01
C SER A 5 18.42 -7.76 -12.92
N VAL A 6 17.66 -7.82 -14.01
CA VAL A 6 17.45 -6.70 -14.95
C VAL A 6 16.50 -5.64 -14.38
N PHE A 7 15.65 -6.00 -13.40
CA PHE A 7 14.67 -5.09 -12.81
C PHE A 7 15.24 -4.42 -11.55
N THR A 8 15.42 -3.11 -11.61
CA THR A 8 15.72 -2.30 -10.43
C THR A 8 14.42 -1.74 -9.87
N TYR A 9 14.03 -2.20 -8.68
CA TYR A 9 12.91 -1.64 -7.95
C TYR A 9 13.45 -0.63 -6.92
N PRO A 10 12.83 0.56 -6.80
CA PRO A 10 13.19 1.47 -5.73
C PRO A 10 12.92 0.82 -4.37
N SER A 11 13.60 1.31 -3.33
CA SER A 11 13.31 0.86 -1.97
C SER A 11 11.83 1.12 -1.66
N PRO A 12 11.12 0.22 -0.97
CA PRO A 12 9.76 0.48 -0.52
C PRO A 12 9.65 1.72 0.38
N LEU A 13 10.78 2.14 0.96
CA LEU A 13 10.89 3.33 1.81
C LEU A 13 11.19 4.60 1.01
N THR A 14 11.46 4.49 -0.31
CA THR A 14 11.70 5.66 -1.17
C THR A 14 10.47 6.57 -1.16
N GLY A 15 10.64 7.80 -0.67
CA GLY A 15 9.55 8.78 -0.51
C GLY A 15 8.88 8.79 0.88
N TYR A 16 9.33 7.94 1.81
CA TYR A 16 8.84 7.90 3.19
C TYR A 16 9.97 8.08 4.23
N GLU A 17 11.07 8.72 3.83
CA GLU A 17 12.29 8.83 4.64
C GLU A 17 12.14 9.84 5.81
N ASP A 18 11.37 10.92 5.60
CA ASP A 18 11.15 12.00 6.58
C ASP A 18 9.71 12.00 7.14
N ALA A 19 9.06 10.83 7.18
CA ALA A 19 7.69 10.74 7.67
C ALA A 19 7.61 11.11 9.17
N PRO A 20 6.51 11.77 9.60
CA PRO A 20 6.30 12.07 11.01
C PRO A 20 6.25 10.78 11.84
N PRO A 21 6.66 10.83 13.12
CA PRO A 21 6.58 9.68 14.01
C PRO A 21 5.13 9.19 14.13
N LEU A 22 4.97 7.90 14.48
CA LEU A 22 3.65 7.32 14.72
C LEU A 22 2.93 8.07 15.87
N PRO A 23 1.60 8.24 15.79
CA PRO A 23 0.84 8.91 16.84
C PRO A 23 0.82 8.09 18.13
N ASP A 24 0.78 8.73 19.30
CA ASP A 24 0.71 8.04 20.59
C ASP A 24 -0.70 7.54 20.98
N GLU A 25 -1.73 7.95 20.24
CA GLU A 25 -3.12 7.59 20.55
C GLU A 25 -3.39 6.11 20.24
N LYS A 26 -3.80 5.37 21.27
CA LYS A 26 -4.11 3.94 21.18
C LYS A 26 -5.61 3.71 21.00
N ALA A 27 -5.96 2.68 20.23
CA ALA A 27 -7.32 2.17 20.15
C ALA A 27 -7.80 1.67 21.53
N GLU A 28 -9.12 1.50 21.71
CA GLU A 28 -9.72 1.03 22.98
C GLU A 28 -9.13 -0.30 23.49
N ASP A 29 -8.70 -1.18 22.59
CA ASP A 29 -8.05 -2.46 22.93
C ASP A 29 -6.60 -2.29 23.44
N GLY A 30 -6.00 -1.11 23.27
CA GLY A 30 -4.65 -0.77 23.77
C GLY A 30 -3.48 -1.45 23.04
N LYS A 31 -3.76 -2.33 22.08
CA LYS A 31 -2.74 -3.10 21.32
C LYS A 31 -2.28 -2.44 20.03
N SER A 32 -3.03 -1.45 19.54
CA SER A 32 -2.79 -0.79 18.26
C SER A 32 -2.97 0.71 18.40
N TYR A 33 -2.32 1.48 17.52
CA TYR A 33 -2.64 2.90 17.35
C TYR A 33 -4.02 3.08 16.74
N VAL A 34 -4.63 4.25 16.96
CA VAL A 34 -5.92 4.58 16.35
C VAL A 34 -5.77 4.62 14.83
N ASN A 35 -6.52 3.74 14.15
CA ASN A 35 -6.66 3.78 12.71
C ASN A 35 -7.81 4.74 12.37
N LEU A 36 -7.47 5.92 11.85
CA LEU A 36 -8.47 6.87 11.40
C LEU A 36 -9.36 6.23 10.32
N PRO A 37 -10.68 6.45 10.34
CA PRO A 37 -11.56 5.93 9.31
C PRO A 37 -11.17 6.55 7.95
N ALA A 38 -11.02 5.73 6.93
CA ALA A 38 -10.74 6.21 5.59
C ALA A 38 -11.98 6.93 5.02
N ASP A 39 -11.80 8.12 4.44
CA ASP A 39 -12.90 8.88 3.80
C ASP A 39 -13.57 8.11 2.66
N LYS A 40 -12.81 7.26 1.97
CA LYS A 40 -13.28 6.45 0.85
C LYS A 40 -12.61 5.09 0.82
N LEU A 41 -13.29 4.12 0.22
CA LEU A 41 -12.71 2.83 -0.10
C LEU A 41 -11.55 3.01 -1.09
N SER A 42 -10.53 2.16 -0.96
CA SER A 42 -9.43 2.11 -1.93
C SER A 42 -9.98 1.71 -3.30
N GLU A 43 -9.48 2.34 -4.36
CA GLU A 43 -9.84 2.01 -5.75
C GLU A 43 -9.54 0.55 -6.11
N ALA A 44 -8.68 -0.12 -5.32
CA ALA A 44 -8.36 -1.53 -5.44
C ALA A 44 -9.57 -2.46 -5.24
N TYR A 45 -10.62 -2.01 -4.54
CA TYR A 45 -11.86 -2.77 -4.40
C TYR A 45 -12.65 -2.88 -5.71
N ASP A 46 -12.52 -1.88 -6.57
CA ASP A 46 -13.23 -1.82 -7.84
C ASP A 46 -12.38 -2.33 -9.02
N LYS A 47 -11.05 -2.22 -8.93
CA LYS A 47 -10.13 -2.52 -10.04
C LYS A 47 -8.73 -2.96 -9.57
N PHE A 48 -8.10 -3.85 -10.32
CA PHE A 48 -6.70 -4.20 -10.09
C PHE A 48 -5.75 -3.00 -10.27
N THR A 49 -4.67 -3.01 -9.50
CA THR A 49 -3.58 -2.05 -9.63
C THR A 49 -2.81 -2.26 -10.94
N PRO A 50 -2.36 -1.18 -11.60
CA PRO A 50 -1.52 -1.30 -12.78
C PRO A 50 -0.23 -2.08 -12.44
N PRO A 51 0.34 -2.84 -13.38
CA PRO A 51 -0.01 -2.94 -14.81
C PRO A 51 -1.05 -4.04 -15.15
N LEU A 52 -1.74 -4.61 -14.16
CA LEU A 52 -2.68 -5.70 -14.41
C LEU A 52 -3.88 -5.22 -15.23
N ASP A 53 -4.22 -5.98 -16.27
CA ASP A 53 -5.36 -5.68 -17.14
C ASP A 53 -6.68 -5.94 -16.40
N ARG A 54 -7.71 -5.18 -16.77
CA ARG A 54 -9.05 -5.22 -16.15
C ARG A 54 -10.07 -5.95 -17.03
N GLY A 55 -9.62 -6.57 -18.11
CA GLY A 55 -10.46 -7.36 -19.00
C GLY A 55 -10.92 -8.69 -18.40
N ARG A 56 -11.79 -9.42 -19.10
CA ARG A 56 -12.32 -10.74 -18.67
C ARG A 56 -11.25 -11.79 -18.36
N ARG A 57 -10.04 -11.64 -18.90
CA ARG A 57 -8.89 -12.51 -18.67
C ARG A 57 -7.82 -11.88 -17.76
N GLY A 58 -8.05 -10.66 -17.30
CA GLY A 58 -7.13 -9.87 -16.49
C GLY A 58 -7.40 -10.09 -15.01
N GLY A 59 -6.47 -10.78 -14.36
CA GLY A 59 -6.45 -11.19 -12.95
C GLY A 59 -5.24 -12.08 -12.71
#